data_AF-A0A7S3I330-F1
#
_entry.id   AF-A0A7S3I330-F1
#
_cell.length_a   1.000
_cell.length_b   1.000
_cell.length_c   1.000
_cell.angle_alpha   90.00
_cell.angle_beta   90.00
_cell.angle_gamma   90.00
#
_symmetry.space_group_name_H-M   'P 1'
#
loop_
_entity.id
_entity.type
_entity.pdbx_description
1 polymer ?
#
loop_
_entity_poly.entity_id
_entity_poly.type
_entity_poly.pdbx_seq_one_letter_code
_entity_poly.pdbx_strand_id
1 'polypeptide(L)'
;SRAPPQQHCLRADDMNNGLSTERALRGVFSTSSYITVGDPYGKKSAKDDREKGVQMSADFPKSGIAGALPNNALFAKEHKWLFGGEKYVDRTMYLKTQPPETRKKGFGSSDAKRRDEFSNDIEVEKWRERIKGEMEFAERFAAHQESLLTEEDRAEMERLSQSPERR
;
A
#
# COMPACT_ATOMS: atom_id res chain seq x y z
N SER A 1 -95.43 49.15 -45.49
CA SER A 1 -94.34 48.15 -45.38
C SER A 1 -93.15 48.63 -46.21
N ARG A 2 -92.02 48.95 -45.59
CA ARG A 2 -90.80 49.34 -46.32
C ARG A 2 -89.67 48.43 -45.82
N ALA A 3 -89.16 47.58 -46.72
CA ALA A 3 -88.06 46.67 -46.44
C ALA A 3 -86.78 47.45 -46.10
N PRO A 4 -85.90 46.92 -45.23
CA PRO A 4 -84.62 47.57 -44.94
C PRO A 4 -83.72 47.57 -46.18
N PRO A 5 -82.86 48.59 -46.35
CA PRO A 5 -81.91 48.64 -47.46
C PRO A 5 -80.97 47.43 -47.37
N GLN A 6 -80.80 46.72 -48.48
CA GLN A 6 -79.84 45.64 -48.60
C GLN A 6 -78.45 46.21 -48.36
N GLN A 7 -77.83 45.85 -47.23
CA GLN A 7 -76.41 46.13 -47.03
C GLN A 7 -75.65 45.29 -48.06
N HIS A 8 -75.13 45.96 -49.09
CA HIS A 8 -74.22 45.32 -50.03
C HIS A 8 -72.94 45.01 -49.25
N CYS A 9 -72.72 43.75 -48.92
CA CYS A 9 -71.48 43.28 -48.33
C CYS A 9 -70.36 43.57 -49.35
N LEU A 10 -69.50 44.55 -49.09
CA LEU A 10 -68.30 44.77 -49.89
C LEU A 10 -67.49 43.47 -49.88
N ARG A 11 -67.05 42.99 -51.06
CA ARG A 11 -66.20 41.80 -51.14
C ARG A 11 -64.85 42.15 -50.52
N ALA A 12 -64.19 41.19 -49.87
CA ALA A 12 -62.90 41.41 -49.18
C ALA A 12 -61.83 42.06 -50.07
N ASP A 13 -61.93 41.90 -51.39
CA ASP A 13 -61.02 42.46 -52.39
C ASP A 13 -61.15 44.00 -52.57
N ASP A 14 -62.24 44.63 -52.10
CA ASP A 14 -62.44 46.09 -52.27
C ASP A 14 -61.63 46.95 -51.30
N MET A 15 -61.02 46.35 -50.27
CA MET A 15 -60.43 47.07 -49.13
C MET A 15 -59.05 47.68 -49.41
N ASN A 16 -58.32 47.19 -50.42
CA ASN A 16 -56.92 47.57 -50.68
C ASN A 16 -56.65 47.90 -52.17
N ASN A 17 -57.68 48.31 -52.91
CA ASN A 17 -57.60 48.61 -54.36
C ASN A 17 -56.66 49.79 -54.67
N GLY A 18 -55.78 49.62 -55.67
CA GLY A 18 -54.81 50.64 -56.11
C GLY A 18 -53.52 50.74 -55.27
N LEU A 19 -53.34 49.87 -54.28
CA LEU A 19 -52.13 49.81 -53.44
C LEU A 19 -51.24 48.63 -53.84
N SER A 20 -49.91 48.84 -53.87
CA SER A 20 -48.90 47.80 -54.14
C SER A 20 -48.18 47.31 -52.87
N THR A 21 -48.76 47.57 -51.70
CA THR A 21 -48.17 47.22 -50.40
C THR A 21 -48.44 45.75 -50.03
N GLU A 22 -47.67 45.20 -49.09
CA GLU A 22 -47.83 43.80 -48.63
C GLU A 22 -49.26 43.48 -48.18
N ARG A 23 -49.93 44.45 -47.56
CA ARG A 23 -51.33 44.36 -47.15
C ARG A 23 -52.27 44.14 -48.33
N ALA A 24 -52.02 44.83 -49.45
CA ALA A 24 -52.82 44.73 -50.66
C ALA A 24 -52.59 43.39 -51.36
N LEU A 25 -51.34 42.91 -51.40
CA LEU A 25 -51.00 41.59 -51.96
C LEU A 25 -51.70 40.43 -51.25
N ARG A 26 -51.93 40.53 -49.93
CA ARG A 26 -52.56 39.47 -49.13
C ARG A 26 -54.05 39.70 -48.82
N GLY A 27 -54.63 40.83 -49.24
CA GLY A 27 -56.05 41.15 -48.96
C GLY A 27 -56.39 41.26 -47.47
N VAL A 28 -55.45 41.67 -46.63
CA VAL A 28 -55.63 41.72 -45.17
C VAL A 28 -56.01 43.13 -44.68
N PHE A 29 -56.67 43.21 -43.51
CA PHE A 29 -57.13 44.46 -42.92
C PHE A 29 -55.98 45.33 -42.36
N SER A 30 -54.85 44.74 -42.02
CA SER A 30 -53.65 45.44 -41.52
C SER A 30 -52.40 44.58 -41.75
N THR A 31 -51.24 45.22 -41.90
CA THR A 31 -49.95 44.51 -41.96
C THR A 31 -49.62 43.92 -40.59
N SER A 32 -49.46 42.60 -40.49
CA SER A 32 -48.93 41.94 -39.30
C SER A 32 -47.41 42.01 -39.29
N SER A 33 -46.79 42.33 -38.15
CA SER A 33 -45.34 42.22 -37.99
C SER A 33 -44.89 40.76 -37.95
N TYR A 34 -43.73 40.48 -38.54
CA TYR A 34 -43.11 39.16 -38.47
C TYR A 34 -42.35 39.00 -37.14
N ILE A 35 -42.69 37.96 -36.36
CA ILE A 35 -42.01 37.67 -35.08
C ILE A 35 -40.56 37.21 -35.25
N THR A 36 -40.16 36.85 -36.47
CA THR A 36 -38.84 36.31 -36.79
C THR A 36 -37.86 37.35 -37.32
N VAL A 37 -38.31 38.57 -37.61
CA VAL A 37 -37.46 39.62 -38.19
C VAL A 37 -36.73 40.35 -37.08
N GLY A 38 -35.40 40.21 -37.05
CA GLY A 38 -34.52 40.82 -36.05
C GLY A 38 -34.13 39.90 -34.90
N ASP A 39 -34.73 38.71 -34.80
CA ASP A 39 -34.35 37.74 -33.77
C ASP A 39 -33.04 37.02 -34.16
N PRO A 40 -31.98 37.10 -33.35
CA PRO A 40 -30.70 36.48 -33.67
C PRO A 40 -30.83 34.96 -33.59
N TYR A 41 -30.67 34.30 -34.74
CA TYR A 41 -30.64 32.84 -34.83
C TYR A 41 -29.44 32.28 -34.05
N GLY A 42 -29.70 31.57 -32.95
CA GLY A 42 -28.67 30.77 -32.25
C GLY A 42 -27.94 31.41 -31.06
N LYS A 43 -28.58 32.29 -30.27
CA LYS A 43 -28.03 32.65 -28.95
C LYS A 43 -27.86 31.39 -28.11
N LYS A 44 -26.61 31.04 -27.77
CA LYS A 44 -26.32 29.90 -26.89
C LYS A 44 -26.96 30.16 -25.53
N SER A 45 -27.78 29.22 -25.08
CA SER A 45 -28.35 29.26 -23.73
C SER A 45 -27.23 29.21 -22.69
N ALA A 46 -27.45 29.84 -21.55
CA ALA A 46 -26.58 29.66 -20.41
C ALA A 46 -26.61 28.18 -20.01
N LYS A 47 -25.47 27.51 -20.11
CA LYS A 47 -25.32 26.14 -19.59
C LYS A 47 -25.34 26.17 -18.07
N ASP A 48 -25.81 25.08 -17.47
CA ASP A 48 -25.70 24.87 -16.02
C ASP A 48 -24.22 24.88 -15.62
N ASP A 49 -23.91 25.45 -14.46
CA ASP A 49 -22.55 25.51 -13.94
C ASP A 49 -22.00 24.13 -13.58
N ARG A 50 -22.89 23.15 -13.32
CA ARG A 50 -22.52 21.73 -13.13
C ARG A 50 -21.81 21.11 -14.34
N GLU A 51 -22.08 21.62 -15.54
CA GLU A 51 -21.47 21.14 -16.78
C GLU A 51 -20.12 21.79 -17.09
N LYS A 52 -19.75 22.84 -16.34
CA LYS A 52 -18.57 23.67 -16.63
C LYS A 52 -17.36 23.32 -15.74
N GLY A 53 -17.52 22.42 -14.78
CA GLY A 53 -16.53 22.10 -13.75
C GLY A 53 -15.93 20.69 -13.82
N VAL A 54 -14.75 20.54 -13.21
CA VAL A 54 -14.15 19.22 -12.93
C VAL A 54 -14.94 18.56 -11.79
N GLN A 55 -15.25 17.28 -11.96
CA GLN A 55 -15.99 16.51 -10.95
C GLN A 55 -15.10 16.18 -9.73
N MET A 56 -15.74 15.73 -8.66
CA MET A 56 -15.05 15.34 -7.42
C MET A 56 -13.99 14.26 -7.70
N SER A 57 -12.82 14.41 -7.07
CA SER A 57 -11.77 13.39 -7.10
C SER A 57 -12.14 12.20 -6.22
N ALA A 58 -11.80 10.98 -6.67
CA ALA A 58 -11.95 9.76 -5.89
C ALA A 58 -10.59 9.04 -5.77
N ASP A 59 -10.29 8.54 -4.57
CA ASP A 59 -9.13 7.71 -4.32
C ASP A 59 -9.49 6.23 -4.52
N PHE A 60 -8.88 5.60 -5.52
CA PHE A 60 -9.05 4.18 -5.80
C PHE A 60 -8.03 3.35 -5.01
N PRO A 61 -8.37 2.10 -4.62
CA PRO A 61 -7.45 1.22 -3.93
C PRO A 61 -6.21 0.96 -4.80
N LYS A 62 -5.03 1.21 -4.23
CA LYS A 62 -3.75 1.00 -4.93
C LYS A 62 -3.38 -0.47 -4.87
N SER A 63 -3.19 -1.10 -6.02
CA SER A 63 -2.57 -2.42 -6.11
C SER A 63 -1.06 -2.30 -5.99
N GLY A 64 -0.43 -3.27 -5.32
CA GLY A 64 1.02 -3.36 -5.24
C GLY A 64 1.59 -4.49 -6.08
N ILE A 65 2.92 -4.61 -6.09
CA ILE A 65 3.64 -5.66 -6.82
C ILE A 65 3.57 -6.96 -6.00
N ALA A 66 3.25 -8.08 -6.64
CA ALA A 66 3.28 -9.43 -6.06
C ALA A 66 2.44 -9.62 -4.76
N GLY A 67 1.33 -8.90 -4.63
CA GLY A 67 0.43 -9.02 -3.46
C GLY A 67 0.89 -8.22 -2.23
N ALA A 68 2.05 -7.57 -2.26
CA ALA A 68 2.49 -6.67 -1.21
C ALA A 68 1.91 -5.26 -1.45
N LEU A 69 1.17 -4.73 -0.47
CA LEU A 69 0.66 -3.37 -0.56
C LEU A 69 1.79 -2.34 -0.33
N PRO A 70 1.91 -1.29 -1.15
CA PRO A 70 2.85 -0.21 -0.88
C PRO A 70 2.43 0.56 0.39
N ASN A 71 3.38 1.21 1.08
CA ASN A 71 3.09 1.97 2.32
C ASN A 71 2.02 3.07 2.11
N ASN A 72 1.87 3.58 0.89
CA ASN A 72 0.86 4.57 0.53
C ASN A 72 -0.55 3.99 0.24
N ALA A 73 -0.72 2.67 0.37
CA ALA A 73 -1.99 1.96 0.30
C ALA A 73 -2.56 1.64 1.69
N LEU A 74 -1.73 1.73 2.74
CA LEU A 74 -2.19 1.66 4.11
C LEU A 74 -2.92 2.97 4.48
N PHE A 75 -3.89 2.88 5.39
CA PHE A 75 -4.58 4.08 5.92
C PHE A 75 -3.60 5.03 6.63
N ALA A 76 -2.63 4.46 7.34
CA ALA A 76 -1.52 5.21 7.90
C ALA A 76 -0.44 5.41 6.81
N LYS A 77 -0.13 6.66 6.49
CA LYS A 77 0.92 7.00 5.51
C LYS A 77 2.32 6.57 5.96
N GLU A 78 2.52 6.43 7.27
CA GLU A 78 3.81 6.09 7.87
C GLU A 78 3.72 4.70 8.51
N HIS A 79 4.63 3.80 8.08
CA HIS A 79 4.82 2.53 8.74
C HIS A 79 5.79 2.70 9.92
N LYS A 80 5.26 2.61 11.14
CA LYS A 80 6.06 2.70 12.37
C LYS A 80 6.73 1.37 12.66
N TRP A 81 8.05 1.31 12.48
CA TRP A 81 8.85 0.16 12.87
C TRP A 81 8.93 0.08 14.40
N LEU A 82 8.64 -1.10 14.97
CA LEU A 82 8.62 -1.29 16.43
C LEU A 82 9.97 -0.96 17.08
N PHE A 83 11.07 -1.29 16.40
CA PHE A 83 12.44 -1.04 16.86
C PHE A 83 13.09 0.19 16.19
N GLY A 84 12.29 1.06 15.59
CA GLY A 84 12.77 2.26 14.93
C GLY A 84 13.39 3.23 15.93
N GLY A 85 14.72 3.35 15.93
CA GLY A 85 15.48 4.24 16.81
C GLY A 85 16.09 3.56 18.05
N GLU A 86 15.84 2.27 18.25
CA GLU A 86 16.55 1.50 19.28
C GLU A 86 17.94 1.11 18.80
N LYS A 87 18.93 1.21 19.70
CA LYS A 87 20.29 0.78 19.39
C LYS A 87 20.35 -0.74 19.46
N TYR A 88 20.84 -1.36 18.40
CA TYR A 88 21.16 -2.78 18.40
C TYR A 88 22.27 -3.09 19.42
N VAL A 89 22.02 -4.07 20.30
CA VAL A 89 22.96 -4.49 21.34
C VAL A 89 23.17 -6.01 21.28
N ASP A 90 24.34 -6.42 20.81
CA ASP A 90 24.66 -7.83 20.58
C ASP A 90 24.83 -8.64 21.88
N ARG A 91 25.35 -8.01 22.94
CA ARG A 91 25.72 -8.68 24.20
C ARG A 91 25.61 -7.78 25.42
N THR A 92 25.36 -8.40 26.59
CA THR A 92 25.35 -7.71 27.87
C THR A 92 26.78 -7.38 28.32
N MET A 93 27.10 -6.09 28.42
CA MET A 93 28.43 -5.62 28.79
C MET A 93 28.57 -5.49 30.30
N TYR A 94 29.02 -6.57 30.96
CA TYR A 94 29.22 -6.60 32.43
C TYR A 94 30.31 -5.66 32.95
N LEU A 95 31.17 -5.12 32.08
CA LEU A 95 32.19 -4.16 32.49
C LEU A 95 31.57 -2.85 33.02
N LYS A 96 30.40 -2.45 32.47
CA LYS A 96 29.70 -1.23 32.89
C LYS A 96 28.90 -1.43 34.17
N THR A 97 28.23 -2.58 34.31
CA THR A 97 27.36 -2.87 35.45
C THR A 97 28.13 -3.41 36.65
N GLN A 98 29.20 -4.17 36.41
CA GLN A 98 30.04 -4.79 37.43
C GLN A 98 31.53 -4.50 37.14
N PRO A 99 32.00 -3.27 37.43
CA PRO A 99 33.38 -2.89 37.19
C PRO A 99 34.35 -3.73 38.03
N PRO A 100 35.57 -4.02 37.53
CA PRO A 100 36.52 -4.95 38.16
C PRO A 100 36.82 -4.64 39.63
N GLU A 101 36.89 -3.37 40.00
CA GLU A 101 37.19 -2.92 41.37
C GLU A 101 36.11 -3.33 42.37
N THR A 102 34.85 -3.40 41.92
CA THR A 102 33.72 -3.79 42.78
C THR A 102 33.50 -5.31 42.84
N ARG A 103 34.26 -6.08 42.03
CA ARG A 103 34.13 -7.54 41.99
C ARG A 103 34.77 -8.16 43.21
N LYS A 104 34.02 -9.04 43.88
CA LYS A 104 34.54 -9.83 44.98
C LYS A 104 35.37 -10.99 44.41
N LYS A 105 36.55 -11.24 44.98
CA LYS A 105 37.32 -12.46 44.69
C LYS A 105 36.58 -13.66 45.30
N GLY A 106 36.05 -14.52 44.44
CA GLY A 106 35.35 -15.74 44.82
C GLY A 106 36.25 -16.98 44.74
N PHE A 107 35.69 -18.14 45.06
CA PHE A 107 36.36 -19.43 44.90
C PHE A 107 36.45 -19.79 43.40
N GLY A 108 37.66 -20.07 42.91
CA GLY A 108 37.91 -20.59 41.55
C GLY A 108 37.76 -19.60 40.40
N SER A 109 36.93 -18.55 40.54
CA SER A 109 36.83 -17.45 39.58
C SER A 109 36.51 -16.13 40.28
N SER A 110 37.03 -15.02 39.73
CA SER A 110 36.81 -13.66 40.24
C SER A 110 36.09 -12.77 39.20
N ASP A 111 35.34 -13.41 38.31
CA ASP A 111 34.64 -12.75 37.21
C ASP A 111 33.31 -12.11 37.66
N ALA A 112 32.71 -11.35 36.74
CA ALA A 112 31.37 -10.81 36.95
C ALA A 112 30.36 -11.95 37.15
N LYS A 113 29.26 -11.66 37.84
CA LYS A 113 28.12 -12.57 37.93
C LYS A 113 27.37 -12.52 36.59
N ARG A 114 27.51 -13.58 35.76
CA ARG A 114 26.97 -13.66 34.38
C ARG A 114 25.79 -14.64 34.24
N ARG A 115 24.93 -14.76 35.26
CA ARG A 115 23.82 -15.75 35.24
C ARG A 115 22.73 -15.39 34.23
N ASP A 116 22.64 -14.11 33.89
CA ASP A 116 21.71 -13.49 32.94
C ASP A 116 22.24 -13.45 31.50
N GLU A 117 23.46 -13.93 31.24
CA GLU A 117 24.08 -13.89 29.91
C GLU A 117 23.27 -14.66 28.87
N PHE A 118 22.76 -15.83 29.26
CA PHE A 118 21.95 -16.70 28.40
C PHE A 118 20.46 -16.35 28.42
N SER A 119 20.08 -15.22 29.02
CA SER A 119 18.74 -14.65 28.83
C SER A 119 18.62 -13.88 27.51
N ASN A 120 19.74 -13.55 26.86
CA ASN A 120 19.77 -12.94 25.53
C ASN A 120 19.83 -14.03 24.45
N ASP A 121 18.84 -14.04 23.56
CA ASP A 121 18.73 -15.01 22.46
C ASP A 121 19.98 -15.05 21.59
N ILE A 122 20.65 -13.92 21.36
CA ILE A 122 21.86 -13.84 20.54
C ILE A 122 23.00 -14.68 21.14
N GLU A 123 23.20 -14.62 22.46
CA GLU A 123 24.26 -15.39 23.14
C GLU A 123 23.91 -16.88 23.20
N VAL A 124 22.62 -17.20 23.32
CA VAL A 124 22.14 -18.59 23.24
C VAL A 124 22.42 -19.18 21.86
N GLU A 125 22.13 -18.46 20.78
CA GLU A 125 22.39 -18.94 19.43
C GLU A 125 23.89 -19.08 19.14
N LYS A 126 24.74 -18.16 19.61
CA LYS A 126 26.21 -18.31 19.53
C LYS A 126 26.69 -19.57 20.24
N TRP A 127 26.11 -19.87 21.40
CA TRP A 127 26.46 -21.07 22.16
C TRP A 127 26.01 -22.35 21.45
N ARG A 128 24.80 -22.33 20.85
CA ARG A 128 24.30 -23.45 20.03
C ARG A 128 25.17 -23.67 18.79
N GLU A 129 25.57 -22.62 18.11
CA GLU A 129 26.47 -22.68 16.96
C GLU A 129 27.83 -23.27 17.36
N ARG A 130 28.39 -22.83 18.50
CA ARG A 130 29.64 -23.39 19.02
C ARG A 130 29.54 -24.88 19.30
N ILE A 131 28.50 -25.32 20.01
CA ILE A 131 28.31 -26.76 20.30
C ILE A 131 28.21 -27.56 19.01
N LYS A 132 27.44 -27.08 18.03
CA LYS A 132 27.32 -27.74 16.73
C LYS A 132 28.69 -27.89 16.07
N GLY A 133 29.48 -26.81 16.03
CA GLY A 133 30.83 -26.86 15.47
C GLY A 133 31.75 -27.82 16.23
N GLU A 134 31.73 -27.79 17.57
CA GLU A 134 32.53 -28.69 18.40
C GLU A 134 32.15 -30.16 18.17
N MET A 135 30.87 -30.47 18.01
CA MET A 135 30.39 -31.81 17.67
C MET A 135 30.87 -32.25 16.29
N GLU A 136 30.74 -31.40 15.27
CA GLU A 136 31.24 -31.71 13.91
C GLU A 136 32.75 -31.97 13.91
N PHE A 137 33.53 -31.21 14.67
CA PHE A 137 34.97 -31.45 14.80
C PHE A 137 35.27 -32.74 15.56
N ALA A 138 34.53 -33.04 16.62
CA ALA A 138 34.69 -34.29 17.37
C ALA A 138 34.40 -35.52 16.50
N GLU A 139 33.32 -35.49 15.72
CA GLU A 139 32.97 -36.56 14.77
C GLU A 139 34.03 -36.74 13.68
N ARG A 140 34.52 -35.65 13.09
CA ARG A 140 35.61 -35.69 12.11
C ARG A 140 36.90 -36.22 12.71
N PHE A 141 37.23 -35.82 13.92
CA PHE A 141 38.42 -36.30 14.61
C PHE A 141 38.33 -37.80 14.92
N ALA A 142 37.17 -38.26 15.40
CA ALA A 142 36.93 -39.69 15.63
C ALA A 142 37.07 -40.50 14.32
N ALA A 143 36.41 -40.07 13.24
CA ALA A 143 36.50 -40.74 11.94
C ALA A 143 37.95 -40.76 11.39
N HIS A 144 38.70 -39.66 11.58
CA HIS A 144 40.10 -39.61 11.20
C HIS A 144 40.96 -40.57 12.04
N GLN A 145 40.73 -40.63 13.35
CA GLN A 145 41.44 -41.55 14.24
C GLN A 145 41.14 -43.02 13.92
N GLU A 146 39.91 -43.35 13.54
CA GLU A 146 39.54 -44.68 13.05
C GLU A 146 40.23 -45.03 11.72
N SER A 147 40.42 -44.05 10.82
CA SER A 147 41.11 -44.28 9.55
C SER A 147 42.62 -44.49 9.70
N LEU A 148 43.21 -43.97 10.77
CA LEU A 148 44.62 -44.16 11.10
C LEU A 148 44.90 -45.45 11.88
N LEU A 149 43.86 -46.07 12.45
CA LEU A 149 44.01 -47.33 13.19
C LEU A 149 44.34 -48.46 12.20
N THR A 150 45.45 -49.16 12.43
CA THR A 150 45.81 -50.34 11.65
C THR A 150 44.92 -51.54 12.05
N GLU A 151 44.84 -52.56 11.19
CA GLU A 151 44.01 -53.75 11.46
C GLU A 151 44.44 -54.48 12.75
N GLU A 152 45.73 -54.43 13.09
CA GLU A 152 46.29 -54.99 14.33
C GLU A 152 45.83 -54.19 15.56
N ASP A 153 45.87 -52.86 15.51
CA ASP A 153 45.40 -51.99 16.60
C ASP A 153 43.89 -52.13 16.84
N ARG A 154 43.12 -52.33 15.77
CA ARG A 154 41.67 -52.58 15.84
C ARG A 154 41.36 -53.91 16.54
N ALA A 155 42.14 -54.96 16.25
CA ALA A 155 42.00 -56.26 16.90
C ALA A 155 42.43 -56.23 18.38
N GLU A 156 43.45 -55.44 18.73
CA GLU A 156 43.88 -55.26 20.12
C GLU A 156 42.85 -54.46 20.94
N MET A 157 42.26 -53.41 20.36
CA MET A 157 41.16 -52.65 20.95
C MET A 157 39.91 -53.51 21.21
N GLU A 158 39.57 -54.41 20.28
CA GLU A 158 38.44 -55.35 20.44
C GLU A 158 38.72 -56.41 21.52
N ARG A 159 39.97 -56.87 21.64
CA ARG A 159 40.39 -57.77 22.71
C ARG A 159 40.33 -57.10 24.09
N LEU A 160 40.71 -55.82 24.18
CA LEU A 160 40.63 -55.03 25.40
C LEU A 160 39.19 -54.73 25.81
N SER A 161 38.29 -54.45 24.84
CA SER A 161 36.87 -54.21 25.13
C SER A 161 36.13 -55.47 25.60
N GLN A 162 36.57 -56.65 25.17
CA GLN A 162 36.07 -57.95 25.64
C GLN A 162 36.71 -58.42 26.95
N SER A 163 37.69 -57.69 27.50
CA SER A 163 38.30 -58.08 28.77
C SER A 163 37.26 -57.96 29.90
N PRO A 164 36.92 -59.05 30.61
CA PRO A 164 35.91 -58.99 31.66
C PRO A 164 36.40 -58.07 32.77
N GLU A 165 35.54 -57.14 33.18
CA GLU A 165 35.78 -56.23 34.31
C GLU A 165 36.34 -57.03 35.51
N ARG A 166 37.51 -56.61 36.03
CA ARG A 166 38.00 -57.16 37.29
C ARG A 166 37.03 -56.72 38.39
N ARG A 167 36.36 -57.71 38.98
CA ARG A 167 35.57 -57.60 40.22
C ARG A 167 36.36 -56.92 41.34
#